data_AF-A0A9D5ZAT5-F1
#
_entry.id   AF-A0A9D5ZAT5-F1
#
_cell.length_a   1.000
_cell.length_b   1.000
_cell.length_c   1.000
_cell.angle_alpha   90.00
_cell.angle_beta   90.00
_cell.angle_gamma   90.00
#
_symmetry.space_group_name_H-M   'P 1'
#
loop_
_entity.id
_entity.type
_entity.pdbx_description
1 polymer ?
#
loop_
_entity_poly.entity_id
_entity_poly.type
_entity_poly.pdbx_seq_one_letter_code
_entity_poly.pdbx_strand_id
1 'polypeptide(L)'
;MSLMFDSLAYAKKLKAAGVPEAQAEIQAETLVEWMEDRLSTKLELEQVRADLKRDIKELDTKVEVRFKELDTKVEVRLKELEQRMVIKLGSLMFVAVGAVAALVKLL
;
A
#
# COMPACT_ATOMS: atom_id res chain seq x y z
N MET A 1 -4.84 30.75 7.88
CA MET A 1 -4.21 32.08 8.01
C MET A 1 -2.75 31.85 8.36
N SER A 2 -1.86 31.87 7.36
CA SER A 2 -0.41 31.85 7.61
C SER A 2 -0.03 33.26 8.01
N LEU A 3 0.28 33.47 9.29
CA LEU A 3 0.97 34.67 9.74
C LEU A 3 2.39 34.56 9.19
N MET A 4 2.62 35.00 7.95
CA MET A 4 3.97 35.09 7.41
C MET A 4 4.81 35.96 8.34
N PHE A 5 6.04 35.51 8.60
CA PHE A 5 6.97 36.24 9.45
C PHE A 5 7.33 37.57 8.78
N ASP A 6 7.02 38.68 9.44
CA ASP A 6 7.35 40.03 8.96
C ASP A 6 8.78 40.39 9.40
N SER A 7 9.74 40.11 8.51
CA SER A 7 11.16 40.38 8.75
C SER A 7 11.44 41.87 8.97
N LEU A 8 10.70 42.75 8.32
CA LEU A 8 10.88 44.20 8.43
C LEU A 8 10.39 44.72 9.78
N ALA A 9 9.23 44.23 10.26
CA ALA A 9 8.76 44.53 11.60
C ALA A 9 9.69 43.96 12.68
N TYR A 10 10.28 42.78 12.45
CA TYR A 10 11.26 42.19 13.35
C TYR A 10 12.56 43.01 13.41
N ALA A 11 13.14 43.37 12.26
CA ALA A 11 14.34 44.22 12.19
C ALA A 11 14.11 45.58 12.87
N LYS A 12 12.93 46.21 12.67
CA LYS A 12 12.57 47.47 13.36
C LYS A 12 12.55 47.32 14.88
N LYS A 13 12.04 46.21 15.41
CA LYS A 13 12.05 45.94 16.86
C LYS A 13 13.48 45.76 17.39
N LEU A 14 14.35 45.07 16.64
CA LEU A 14 15.76 44.93 17.00
C LEU A 14 16.47 46.30 17.02
N LYS A 15 16.25 47.13 16.00
CA LYS A 15 16.78 48.51 15.96
C LYS A 15 16.31 49.34 17.16
N ALA A 16 15.02 49.27 17.50
CA ALA A 16 14.46 49.96 18.66
C ALA A 16 15.03 49.46 20.01
N ALA A 17 15.51 48.22 20.06
CA ALA A 17 16.19 47.64 21.22
C ALA A 17 17.70 47.96 21.27
N GLY A 18 18.23 48.76 20.33
CA GLY A 18 19.64 49.17 20.29
C GLY A 18 20.56 48.26 19.46
N VAL A 19 20.02 47.29 18.73
CA VAL A 19 20.81 46.49 17.78
C VAL A 19 21.17 47.35 16.57
N PRO A 20 22.45 47.42 16.15
CA PRO A 20 22.86 48.14 14.95
C PRO A 20 22.08 47.69 13.71
N GLU A 21 21.80 48.62 12.80
CA GLU A 21 20.94 48.39 11.64
C GLU A 21 21.37 47.19 10.80
N ALA A 22 22.64 47.13 10.43
CA ALA A 22 23.18 46.01 9.65
C ALA A 22 23.02 44.66 10.37
N GLN A 23 23.11 44.63 11.71
CA GLN A 23 22.91 43.40 12.49
C GLN A 23 21.42 43.03 12.57
N ALA A 24 20.54 44.01 12.73
CA ALA A 24 19.10 43.79 12.81
C ALA A 24 18.53 43.25 11.50
N GLU A 25 19.04 43.72 10.37
CA GLU A 25 18.62 43.29 9.03
C GLU A 25 19.12 41.88 8.71
N ILE A 26 20.41 41.60 8.93
CA ILE A 26 20.96 40.25 8.74
C ILE A 26 20.25 39.23 9.63
N GLN A 27 19.97 39.54 10.90
CA GLN A 27 19.23 38.63 11.78
C GLN A 27 17.81 38.33 11.27
N ALA A 28 17.12 39.34 10.74
CA ALA A 28 15.78 39.17 10.20
C ALA A 28 15.78 38.32 8.93
N GLU A 29 16.75 38.53 8.05
CA GLU A 29 16.91 37.76 6.81
C GLU A 29 17.26 36.30 7.10
N THR A 30 18.27 36.03 7.93
CA THR A 30 18.67 34.65 8.29
C THR A 30 17.54 33.89 8.97
N LEU A 31 16.71 34.58 9.77
CA LEU A 31 15.55 33.95 10.40
C LEU A 31 14.45 33.59 9.39
N VAL A 32 14.23 34.42 8.36
CA VAL A 32 13.33 34.08 7.24
C VAL A 32 13.84 32.86 6.51
N GLU A 33 15.11 32.85 6.12
CA GLU A 33 15.74 31.74 5.39
C GLU A 33 15.59 30.41 6.15
N TRP A 34 15.90 30.41 7.45
CA TRP A 34 15.72 29.22 8.30
C TRP A 34 14.25 28.80 8.42
N MET A 35 13.33 29.75 8.50
CA MET A 35 11.90 29.44 8.56
C MET A 35 11.38 28.84 7.25
N GLU A 36 11.82 29.37 6.11
CA GLU A 36 11.47 28.85 4.77
C GLU A 36 11.99 27.42 4.58
N ASP A 37 13.24 27.16 4.92
CA ASP A 37 13.86 25.83 4.85
C ASP A 37 13.14 24.80 5.76
N ARG A 38 12.73 25.22 6.96
CA ARG A 38 11.96 24.35 7.86
C ARG A 38 10.54 24.10 7.36
N LEU A 39 9.93 25.08 6.71
CA LEU A 39 8.59 24.95 6.14
C LEU A 39 8.60 24.05 4.90
N SER A 40 9.60 24.18 4.02
CA SER A 40 9.78 23.28 2.87
C SER A 40 9.99 21.84 3.34
N THR A 41 10.88 21.60 4.30
CA THR A 41 11.12 20.28 4.88
C THR A 41 9.83 19.67 5.45
N LYS A 42 9.00 20.45 6.15
CA LYS A 42 7.71 19.96 6.67
C LYS A 42 6.74 19.60 5.55
N LEU A 43 6.69 20.40 4.50
CA LEU A 43 5.82 20.15 3.35
C LEU A 43 6.24 18.86 2.63
N GLU A 44 7.55 18.67 2.42
CA GLU A 44 8.12 17.45 1.84
C GLU A 44 7.81 16.21 2.70
N LEU A 45 7.92 16.31 4.02
CA LEU A 45 7.56 15.22 4.94
C LEU A 45 6.07 14.85 4.85
N GLU A 46 5.17 15.84 4.76
CA GLU A 46 3.75 15.57 4.58
C GLU A 46 3.44 14.96 3.20
N GLN A 47 4.18 15.33 2.16
CA GLN A 47 4.09 14.71 0.83
C GLN A 47 4.52 13.23 0.90
N VAL A 48 5.70 12.94 1.45
CA VAL A 48 6.18 11.56 1.64
C VAL A 48 5.19 10.74 2.48
N ARG A 49 4.61 11.33 3.53
CA ARG A 49 3.58 10.67 4.34
C ARG A 49 2.32 10.36 3.53
N ALA A 50 1.87 11.28 2.68
CA ALA A 50 0.70 11.09 1.83
C ALA A 50 0.95 9.98 0.78
N ASP A 51 2.13 9.96 0.18
CA ASP A 51 2.53 8.95 -0.80
C ASP A 51 2.61 7.56 -0.14
N LEU A 52 3.27 7.44 1.02
CA LEU A 52 3.32 6.16 1.75
C LEU A 52 1.93 5.67 2.14
N LYS A 53 1.02 6.56 2.54
CA LYS A 53 -0.38 6.18 2.86
C LYS A 53 -1.10 5.64 1.63
N ARG A 54 -0.86 6.23 0.46
CA ARG A 54 -1.40 5.76 -0.82
C ARG A 54 -0.83 4.40 -1.19
N ASP A 55 0.48 4.23 -1.10
CA ASP A 55 1.17 2.97 -1.43
C ASP A 55 0.72 1.82 -0.53
N ILE A 56 0.57 2.08 0.77
CA ILE A 56 0.02 1.10 1.72
C ILE A 56 -1.39 0.67 1.31
N LYS A 57 -2.25 1.61 0.92
CA LYS A 57 -3.62 1.31 0.47
C LYS A 57 -3.64 0.52 -0.83
N GLU A 58 -2.74 0.82 -1.77
CA GLU A 58 -2.60 0.05 -3.00
C GLU A 58 -2.13 -1.38 -2.71
N LEU A 59 -1.13 -1.53 -1.83
CA LEU A 59 -0.63 -2.84 -1.39
C LEU A 59 -1.73 -3.66 -0.72
N ASP A 60 -2.51 -3.07 0.18
CA ASP A 60 -3.65 -3.71 0.84
C ASP A 60 -4.66 -4.25 -0.17
N THR A 61 -5.05 -3.41 -1.14
CA THR A 61 -5.95 -3.80 -2.23
C THR A 61 -5.35 -4.94 -3.09
N LYS A 62 -4.07 -4.85 -3.44
CA LYS A 62 -3.38 -5.85 -4.26
C LYS A 62 -3.26 -7.20 -3.54
N VAL A 63 -3.04 -7.17 -2.23
CA VAL A 63 -3.03 -8.36 -1.38
C VAL A 63 -4.42 -9.00 -1.34
N GLU A 64 -5.48 -8.23 -1.10
CA GLU A 64 -6.85 -8.75 -1.09
C GLU A 64 -7.24 -9.42 -2.41
N VAL A 65 -6.92 -8.79 -3.54
CA VAL A 65 -7.19 -9.34 -4.87
C VAL A 65 -6.43 -10.66 -5.07
N ARG A 66 -5.13 -10.70 -4.76
CA ARG A 66 -4.33 -11.94 -4.91
C ARG A 66 -4.80 -13.07 -4.01
N PHE A 67 -5.29 -12.78 -2.81
CA PHE A 67 -5.89 -13.79 -1.95
C PHE A 67 -7.16 -14.37 -2.57
N LYS A 68 -8.06 -13.54 -3.11
CA LYS A 68 -9.27 -14.01 -3.80
C LYS A 68 -8.95 -14.83 -5.06
N GLU A 69 -7.96 -14.40 -5.83
CA GLU A 69 -7.47 -15.16 -6.99
C GLU A 69 -6.93 -16.54 -6.59
N LEU A 70 -6.16 -16.60 -5.50
CA LEU A 70 -5.62 -17.86 -5.00
C LEU A 70 -6.73 -18.79 -4.51
N ASP A 71 -7.70 -18.27 -3.75
CA ASP A 71 -8.85 -19.02 -3.24
C ASP A 71 -9.66 -19.63 -4.38
N THR A 72 -10.00 -18.81 -5.39
CA THR A 72 -10.69 -19.26 -6.61
C THR A 72 -9.89 -20.34 -7.34
N LYS A 73 -8.57 -20.17 -7.48
CA LYS A 73 -7.71 -21.14 -8.16
C LYS A 73 -7.62 -22.47 -7.41
N VAL A 74 -7.60 -22.43 -6.08
CA VAL A 74 -7.64 -23.62 -5.23
C VAL A 74 -8.98 -24.33 -5.39
N GLU A 75 -10.10 -23.60 -5.31
CA GLU A 75 -11.44 -24.17 -5.46
C GLU A 75 -11.62 -24.87 -6.82
N VAL A 76 -11.20 -24.22 -7.92
CA VAL A 76 -11.26 -24.81 -9.27
C VAL A 76 -10.43 -26.10 -9.34
N ARG A 77 -9.20 -26.09 -8.82
CA ARG A 77 -8.33 -27.28 -8.84
C ARG A 77 -8.89 -28.43 -8.02
N LEU A 78 -9.53 -28.14 -6.89
CA LEU A 78 -10.18 -29.17 -6.07
C LEU A 78 -11.37 -29.78 -6.82
N LYS A 79 -12.22 -28.97 -7.47
CA LYS A 79 -13.32 -29.47 -8.30
C LYS A 79 -12.82 -30.33 -9.47
N GLU A 80 -11.76 -29.89 -10.16
CA GLU A 80 -11.15 -30.67 -11.23
C GLU A 80 -10.60 -32.02 -10.73
N LEU A 81 -9.97 -32.03 -9.56
CA LEU A 81 -9.45 -33.25 -8.95
C LEU A 81 -10.59 -34.20 -8.56
N GLU A 82 -11.64 -33.69 -7.94
CA GLU A 82 -12.84 -34.44 -7.57
C GLU A 82 -13.49 -35.08 -8.80
N GLN A 83 -13.72 -34.31 -9.87
CA GLN A 83 -14.27 -34.82 -11.12
C GLN A 83 -13.40 -35.94 -11.73
N ARG A 84 -12.08 -35.73 -11.77
CA ARG A 84 -11.14 -36.76 -12.27
C ARG A 84 -11.20 -38.03 -11.43
N MET A 85 -11.33 -37.91 -10.12
CA MET A 85 -11.48 -39.07 -9.23
C MET A 85 -12.81 -39.78 -9.47
N VAL A 86 -13.92 -39.05 -9.56
CA VAL A 86 -15.25 -39.61 -9.87
C VAL A 86 -15.23 -40.38 -11.19
N ILE A 87 -14.64 -39.81 -12.24
CA ILE A 87 -14.53 -40.48 -13.55
C ILE A 87 -13.68 -41.75 -13.47
N LYS A 88 -12.48 -41.67 -12.85
CA LYS A 88 -11.59 -42.83 -12.71
C LYS A 88 -12.24 -43.94 -11.91
N LEU A 89 -12.80 -43.63 -10.75
CA LEU A 89 -13.48 -44.61 -9.89
C LEU A 89 -14.73 -45.17 -10.58
N GLY A 90 -15.53 -44.34 -11.22
CA GLY A 90 -16.70 -44.77 -12.00
C GLY A 90 -16.34 -45.73 -13.13
N SER A 91 -15.28 -45.43 -13.89
CA SER A 91 -14.78 -46.32 -14.95
C SER A 91 -14.27 -47.66 -14.41
N LEU A 92 -13.55 -47.64 -13.29
CA LEU A 92 -13.05 -48.85 -12.65
C LEU A 92 -14.19 -49.73 -12.13
N MET A 93 -15.21 -49.12 -11.51
CA MET A 93 -16.40 -49.81 -11.04
C MET A 93 -17.19 -50.42 -12.20
N PHE A 94 -17.34 -49.69 -13.31
CA PHE A 94 -18.01 -50.20 -14.51
C PHE A 94 -17.29 -51.45 -15.06
N VAL A 95 -15.96 -51.41 -15.16
CA VAL A 95 -15.14 -52.56 -15.59
C VAL A 95 -15.29 -53.73 -14.62
N ALA A 96 -15.19 -53.48 -13.30
CA ALA A 96 -15.31 -54.52 -12.29
C ALA A 96 -16.68 -55.21 -12.34
N VAL A 97 -17.77 -54.44 -12.43
CA VAL A 97 -19.13 -54.98 -12.54
C VAL A 97 -19.31 -55.76 -13.84
N GLY A 98 -18.81 -55.24 -14.97
CA GLY A 98 -18.87 -55.93 -16.25
C GLY A 98 -18.14 -57.28 -16.24
N ALA A 99 -16.96 -57.34 -15.62
CA ALA A 99 -16.19 -58.57 -15.45
C ALA A 99 -16.94 -59.60 -14.60
N VAL A 100 -17.49 -59.19 -13.45
CA VAL A 100 -18.30 -60.07 -12.58
C VAL A 100 -19.53 -60.61 -13.32
N ALA A 101 -20.24 -59.76 -14.06
CA ALA A 101 -21.42 -60.16 -14.82
C ALA A 101 -21.09 -61.18 -15.93
N ALA A 102 -19.93 -61.03 -16.59
CA ALA A 102 -19.47 -61.99 -17.59
C ALA A 102 -19.11 -63.34 -16.96
N LEU A 103 -18.44 -63.34 -15.80
CA LEU A 103 -18.10 -64.58 -15.07
C LEU A 103 -19.34 -65.34 -14.61
N VAL A 104 -20.36 -64.65 -14.08
CA VAL A 104 -21.62 -65.28 -13.64
C VAL A 104 -22.37 -65.95 -14.79
N LYS A 105 -22.26 -65.44 -16.02
CA LYS A 105 -22.89 -66.06 -17.20
C LYS A 105 -22.16 -67.32 -17.71
N LEU A 106 -20.90 -67.54 -17.30
CA LEU A 106 -20.07 -68.66 -17.76
C LEU A 106 -20.05 -69.83 -16.77
N LEU A 107 -20.51 -69.63 -15.54
CA LEU A 107 -20.71 -70.65 -14.50
C LEU A 107 -22.14 -71.21 -14.58
#